data_AF-A0A9D2NGE4-F1
#
_entry.id   AF-A0A9D2NGE4-F1
#
_cell.length_a   1.000
_cell.length_b   1.000
_cell.length_c   1.000
_cell.angle_alpha   90.00
_cell.angle_beta   90.00
_cell.angle_gamma   90.00
#
_symmetry.space_group_name_H-M   'P 1'
#
loop_
_entity.id
_entity.type
_entity.pdbx_description
1 polymer ?
#
loop_
_entity_poly.entity_id
_entity_poly.type
_entity_poly.pdbx_seq_one_letter_code
_entity_poly.pdbx_strand_id
1 'polypeptide(L)'
;MMSRIEQLISEIEEYIDSCRFQALSNSKIIVNKEELEELLVELRLRIPDEIKKYQKIISQQETILGEARSQADEMLEDAKRQADSMVAQASEQTSEMINEHEIMQRAYAHANEVVEQAQAQA
;
A
#
# COMPACT_ATOMS: atom_id res chain seq x y z
N MET A 1 -8.71 11.97 -22.16
CA MET A 1 -8.35 11.45 -23.49
C MET A 1 -9.25 10.24 -23.71
N MET A 2 -10.14 10.26 -24.70
CA MET A 2 -11.05 9.14 -24.97
C MET A 2 -10.27 7.92 -25.45
N SER A 3 -10.71 6.72 -25.05
CA SER A 3 -10.17 5.46 -25.54
C SER A 3 -10.48 5.28 -27.02
N ARG A 4 -9.70 4.44 -27.72
CA ARG A 4 -9.99 4.11 -29.12
C ARG A 4 -11.35 3.43 -29.28
N ILE A 5 -11.82 2.68 -28.27
CA ILE A 5 -13.16 2.09 -28.25
C ILE A 5 -14.23 3.19 -28.25
N GLU A 6 -14.11 4.18 -27.37
CA GLU A 6 -15.06 5.30 -27.29
C GLU A 6 -15.05 6.14 -28.57
N GLN A 7 -13.90 6.32 -29.20
CA GLN A 7 -13.78 6.98 -30.50
C GLN A 7 -14.54 6.21 -31.58
N LEU A 8 -14.31 4.90 -31.71
CA LEU A 8 -15.00 4.07 -32.71
C LEU A 8 -16.51 3.99 -32.46
N ILE A 9 -16.95 3.99 -31.20
CA ILE A 9 -18.38 4.08 -30.87
C ILE A 9 -18.96 5.42 -31.36
N SER A 10 -18.26 6.53 -31.08
CA SER A 10 -18.68 7.86 -31.53
C SER A 10 -18.73 7.94 -33.07
N GLU A 11 -17.73 7.38 -33.76
CA GLU A 11 -17.68 7.32 -35.22
C GLU A 11 -18.88 6.51 -35.80
N ILE A 12 -19.27 5.41 -35.15
CA ILE A 12 -20.46 4.64 -35.53
C ILE A 12 -21.76 5.44 -35.29
N GLU A 13 -21.87 6.14 -34.17
CA GLU A 13 -23.01 7.00 -33.85
C GLU A 13 -23.15 8.14 -34.87
N GLU A 14 -22.06 8.85 -35.16
CA GLU A 14 -22.01 9.91 -36.18
C GLU A 14 -22.37 9.38 -37.57
N TYR A 15 -21.88 8.19 -37.93
CA TYR A 15 -22.21 7.55 -39.20
C TYR A 15 -23.72 7.27 -39.31
N ILE A 16 -24.31 6.71 -38.26
CA ILE A 16 -25.75 6.43 -38.17
C ILE A 16 -26.57 7.72 -38.31
N ASP A 17 -26.16 8.80 -37.65
CA ASP A 17 -26.83 10.10 -37.73
C ASP A 17 -26.78 10.73 -39.13
N SER A 18 -25.74 10.44 -39.91
CA SER A 18 -25.61 10.90 -41.29
C SER A 18 -26.46 10.11 -42.31
N CYS A 19 -26.97 8.94 -41.91
CA CYS A 19 -27.70 8.05 -42.81
C CYS A 19 -29.13 8.54 -43.10
N ARG A 20 -29.62 8.25 -44.31
CA ARG A 20 -30.96 8.66 -44.73
C ARG A 20 -32.02 7.68 -44.24
N PHE A 21 -33.19 8.19 -43.87
CA PHE A 21 -34.34 7.36 -43.59
C PHE A 21 -34.78 6.54 -44.82
N GLN A 22 -35.23 5.32 -44.57
CA GLN A 22 -35.94 4.52 -45.55
C GLN A 22 -37.25 5.22 -45.94
N ALA A 23 -37.61 5.18 -47.22
CA ALA A 23 -38.85 5.78 -47.71
C ALA A 23 -40.07 5.32 -46.89
N LEU A 24 -40.94 6.27 -46.53
CA LEU A 24 -42.15 6.05 -45.72
C LEU A 24 -41.90 5.57 -44.28
N SER A 25 -40.65 5.62 -43.79
CA SER A 25 -40.30 5.31 -42.40
C SER A 25 -39.63 6.51 -41.75
N ASN A 26 -40.01 6.80 -40.51
CA ASN A 26 -39.35 7.80 -39.65
C ASN A 26 -38.48 7.14 -38.56
N SER A 27 -38.36 5.81 -38.57
CA SER A 27 -37.63 5.05 -37.54
C SER A 27 -36.61 4.06 -38.11
N LYS A 28 -36.48 3.99 -39.43
CA LYS A 28 -35.54 3.07 -40.12
C LYS A 28 -34.64 3.87 -41.03
N ILE A 29 -33.35 3.63 -40.95
CA ILE A 29 -32.33 4.26 -41.79
C ILE A 29 -31.74 3.24 -42.78
N ILE A 30 -31.24 3.75 -43.90
CA ILE A 30 -30.48 2.99 -44.88
C ILE A 30 -29.00 3.28 -44.63
N VAL A 31 -28.23 2.24 -44.37
CA VAL A 31 -26.79 2.30 -44.12
C VAL A 31 -26.03 1.61 -45.25
N ASN A 32 -24.79 2.01 -45.52
CA ASN A 32 -23.90 1.16 -46.29
C ASN A 32 -23.43 0.02 -45.39
N LYS A 33 -23.83 -1.20 -45.76
CA LYS A 33 -23.52 -2.39 -44.98
C LYS A 33 -22.02 -2.61 -44.83
N GLU A 34 -21.25 -2.44 -45.92
CA GLU A 34 -19.81 -2.75 -45.93
C GLU A 34 -19.05 -1.80 -44.99
N GLU A 35 -19.34 -0.51 -45.05
CA GLU A 35 -18.72 0.53 -44.21
C GLU A 35 -19.03 0.32 -42.72
N LEU A 36 -20.29 0.01 -42.38
CA LEU A 36 -20.66 -0.29 -41.00
C LEU A 36 -20.00 -1.59 -40.49
N GLU A 37 -19.90 -2.61 -41.35
CA GLU A 37 -19.22 -3.86 -41.00
C GLU A 37 -17.73 -3.65 -40.74
N GLU A 38 -17.05 -2.79 -41.52
CA GLU A 38 -15.65 -2.44 -41.30
C GLU A 38 -15.43 -1.76 -39.94
N LEU A 39 -16.25 -0.76 -39.58
CA LEU A 39 -16.19 -0.09 -38.28
C LEU A 39 -16.41 -1.07 -37.12
N LEU A 40 -17.38 -1.98 -37.25
CA LEU A 40 -17.66 -3.00 -36.24
C LEU A 40 -16.54 -4.05 -36.11
N VAL A 41 -15.88 -4.40 -37.21
CA VAL A 41 -14.71 -5.29 -37.19
C VAL A 41 -13.54 -4.61 -36.47
N GLU A 42 -13.26 -3.35 -36.78
CA GLU A 42 -12.21 -2.61 -36.07
C GLU A 42 -12.51 -2.53 -34.56
N LEU A 43 -13.73 -2.17 -34.20
CA LEU A 43 -14.16 -2.12 -32.79
C LEU A 43 -13.93 -3.46 -32.09
N ARG A 44 -14.34 -4.57 -32.72
CA ARG A 44 -14.16 -5.93 -32.18
C ARG A 44 -12.68 -6.32 -32.06
N LEU A 45 -11.81 -5.84 -32.94
CA LEU A 45 -10.37 -6.07 -32.85
C LEU A 45 -9.70 -5.25 -31.73
N ARG A 46 -10.18 -4.02 -31.48
CA ARG A 46 -9.61 -3.13 -30.45
C ARG A 46 -10.03 -3.48 -29.03
N ILE A 47 -11.25 -3.99 -28.84
CA ILE A 47 -11.79 -4.32 -27.51
C ILE A 47 -10.88 -5.29 -26.72
N PRO A 48 -10.43 -6.44 -27.28
CA PRO A 48 -9.60 -7.38 -26.54
C PRO A 48 -8.28 -6.78 -26.05
N ASP A 49 -7.64 -5.93 -26.85
CA ASP A 49 -6.34 -5.35 -26.50
C ASP A 49 -6.47 -4.28 -25.41
N GLU A 50 -7.50 -3.44 -25.47
CA GLU A 50 -7.78 -2.47 -24.39
C GLU A 50 -8.17 -3.18 -23.08
N ILE A 51 -8.99 -4.24 -23.14
CA ILE A 51 -9.31 -5.04 -21.95
C ILE A 51 -8.05 -5.62 -21.34
N LYS A 52 -7.16 -6.23 -22.13
CA LYS A 52 -5.87 -6.77 -21.64
C LYS A 52 -5.01 -5.68 -21.00
N LYS A 53 -4.96 -4.49 -21.60
CA LYS A 53 -4.21 -3.35 -21.07
C LYS A 53 -4.77 -2.91 -19.71
N TYR A 54 -6.09 -2.81 -19.57
CA TYR A 54 -6.71 -2.49 -18.29
C TYR A 54 -6.50 -3.59 -17.25
N GLN A 55 -6.64 -4.86 -17.62
CA GLN A 55 -6.34 -5.99 -16.74
C GLN A 55 -4.89 -5.96 -16.24
N LYS A 56 -3.94 -5.62 -17.13
CA LYS A 56 -2.53 -5.46 -16.75
C LYS A 56 -2.34 -4.32 -15.76
N ILE A 57 -2.98 -3.17 -15.96
CA ILE A 57 -2.91 -2.04 -15.02
C ILE A 57 -3.46 -2.45 -13.65
N ILE A 58 -4.62 -3.13 -13.62
CA ILE A 58 -5.24 -3.62 -12.38
C ILE A 58 -4.30 -4.60 -11.68
N SER A 59 -3.76 -5.59 -12.41
CA SER A 59 -2.81 -6.56 -11.85
C SER A 59 -1.55 -5.88 -11.30
N GLN A 60 -0.99 -4.90 -12.01
CA GLN A 60 0.16 -4.12 -11.53
C GLN A 60 -0.18 -3.33 -10.26
N GLN A 61 -1.38 -2.74 -10.20
CA GLN A 61 -1.84 -2.03 -9.02
C GLN A 61 -1.96 -2.97 -7.81
N GLU A 62 -2.53 -4.16 -8.00
CA GLU A 62 -2.64 -5.17 -6.95
C GLU A 62 -1.27 -5.63 -6.45
N THR A 63 -0.30 -5.84 -7.36
CA THR A 63 1.08 -6.15 -7.00
C THR A 63 1.71 -5.05 -6.16
N ILE A 64 1.64 -3.79 -6.61
CA ILE A 64 2.21 -2.65 -5.88
C ILE A 64 1.58 -2.51 -4.49
N LEU A 65 0.26 -2.67 -4.38
CA LEU A 65 -0.44 -2.61 -3.10
C LEU A 65 -0.05 -3.77 -2.18
N GLY A 66 0.13 -4.98 -2.73
CA GLY A 66 0.60 -6.14 -1.99
C GLY A 66 2.02 -5.96 -1.45
N GLU A 67 2.94 -5.51 -2.30
CA GLU A 67 4.33 -5.21 -1.93
C GLU A 67 4.42 -4.12 -0.86
N ALA A 68 3.67 -3.02 -1.03
CA ALA A 68 3.64 -1.93 -0.06
C ALA A 68 3.11 -2.39 1.31
N ARG A 69 2.11 -3.28 1.34
CA ARG A 69 1.61 -3.88 2.59
C ARG A 69 2.66 -4.77 3.25
N SER A 70 3.32 -5.65 2.48
CA SER A 70 4.38 -6.50 3.00
C SER A 70 5.53 -5.68 3.61
N GLN A 71 5.96 -4.62 2.92
CA GLN A 71 7.01 -3.73 3.43
C GLN A 71 6.57 -2.99 4.70
N ALA A 72 5.31 -2.58 4.78
CA ALA A 72 4.77 -1.94 5.99
C ALA A 72 4.75 -2.92 7.17
N ASP A 73 4.35 -4.17 6.94
CA ASP A 73 4.32 -5.21 7.97
C ASP A 73 5.73 -5.54 8.48
N GLU A 74 6.70 -5.69 7.57
CA GLU A 74 8.12 -5.88 7.91
C GLU A 74 8.68 -4.72 8.73
N MET A 75 8.40 -3.47 8.33
CA MET A 75 8.84 -2.28 9.05
C MET A 75 8.26 -2.21 10.46
N LEU A 76 6.98 -2.55 10.63
CA LEU A 76 6.34 -2.60 11.94
C LEU A 76 6.96 -3.68 12.82
N GLU A 77 7.26 -4.85 12.26
CA GLU A 77 7.90 -5.92 13.01
C GLU A 77 9.31 -5.51 13.47
N ASP A 78 10.12 -4.93 12.59
CA ASP A 78 11.46 -4.45 12.92
C ASP A 78 11.43 -3.32 13.96
N ALA A 79 10.50 -2.37 13.83
CA ALA A 79 10.32 -1.31 14.81
C ALA A 79 9.95 -1.89 16.19
N LYS A 80 9.08 -2.91 16.22
CA LYS A 80 8.71 -3.60 17.46
C LYS A 80 9.90 -4.32 18.08
N ARG A 81 10.68 -5.08 17.30
CA ARG A 81 11.90 -5.75 17.79
C ARG A 81 12.91 -4.75 18.38
N GLN A 82 13.09 -3.60 17.72
CA GLN A 82 13.98 -2.54 18.22
C GLN A 82 13.47 -1.94 19.53
N ALA A 83 12.15 -1.68 19.64
CA ALA A 83 11.54 -1.20 20.87
C ALA A 83 11.71 -2.21 22.02
N ASP A 84 11.44 -3.48 21.77
CA ASP A 84 11.58 -4.55 22.77
C ASP A 84 13.04 -4.67 23.25
N SER A 85 14.00 -4.60 22.32
CA SER A 85 15.44 -4.59 22.64
C SER A 85 15.83 -3.39 23.50
N MET A 86 15.36 -2.19 23.15
CA MET A 86 15.65 -0.97 23.90
C MET A 86 15.09 -1.02 25.32
N VAL A 87 13.87 -1.54 25.50
CA VAL A 87 13.26 -1.73 26.81
C VAL A 87 14.05 -2.74 27.65
N ALA A 88 14.47 -3.85 27.04
CA ALA A 88 15.29 -4.85 27.72
C ALA A 88 16.62 -4.25 28.21
N GLN A 89 17.33 -3.51 27.35
CA GLN A 89 18.58 -2.84 27.70
C GLN A 89 18.39 -1.82 28.83
N ALA A 90 17.35 -0.98 28.75
CA ALA A 90 17.06 0.00 29.80
C ALA A 90 16.73 -0.67 31.14
N SER A 91 16.01 -1.79 31.11
CA SER A 91 15.69 -2.57 32.31
C SER A 91 16.94 -3.20 32.95
N GLU A 92 17.87 -3.70 32.13
CA GLU A 92 19.15 -4.25 32.60
C GLU A 92 19.99 -3.15 33.28
N GLN A 93 20.18 -2.02 32.59
CA GLN A 93 20.91 -0.86 33.15
C GLN A 93 20.29 -0.34 34.46
N THR A 94 18.95 -0.30 34.54
CA THR A 94 18.25 0.11 35.76
C THR A 94 18.51 -0.87 36.90
N SER A 95 18.49 -2.18 36.60
CA SER A 95 18.75 -3.23 37.60
C SER A 95 20.19 -3.16 38.11
N GLU A 96 21.17 -2.91 37.23
CA GLU A 96 22.57 -2.70 37.61
C GLU A 96 22.72 -1.49 38.53
N MET A 97 22.12 -0.34 38.17
CA MET A 97 22.19 0.89 38.97
C MET A 97 21.58 0.71 40.36
N ILE A 98 20.45 0.00 40.47
CA ILE A 98 19.83 -0.31 41.76
C ILE A 98 20.77 -1.18 42.61
N ASN A 99 21.37 -2.21 42.01
CA ASN A 99 22.31 -3.09 42.69
C ASN A 99 23.54 -2.32 43.21
N GLU A 100 24.15 -1.49 42.37
CA GLU A 100 25.26 -0.62 42.78
C GLU A 100 24.87 0.31 43.94
N HIS A 101 23.67 0.91 43.88
CA HIS A 101 23.18 1.78 44.94
C HIS A 101 22.95 1.02 46.26
N GLU A 102 22.40 -0.20 46.20
CA GLU A 102 22.23 -1.07 47.38
C GLU A 102 23.57 -1.45 48.02
N ILE A 103 24.55 -1.85 47.22
CA ILE A 103 25.90 -2.20 47.70
C ILE A 103 26.53 -0.99 48.38
N MET A 104 26.44 0.19 47.76
CA MET A 104 26.96 1.43 48.32
C MET A 104 26.31 1.77 49.67
N GLN A 105 24.98 1.69 49.77
CA GLN A 105 24.28 1.95 51.04
C GLN A 105 24.72 0.99 52.15
N ARG A 106 24.86 -0.30 51.85
CA ARG A 106 25.35 -1.30 52.83
C ARG A 106 26.79 -1.01 53.26
N ALA A 107 27.65 -0.60 52.33
CA ALA A 107 29.03 -0.23 52.64
C ALA A 107 29.10 0.99 53.57
N TYR A 108 28.29 2.02 53.34
CA TYR A 108 28.20 3.18 54.25
C TYR A 108 27.70 2.80 55.65
N ALA A 109 26.65 1.97 55.73
CA ALA A 109 26.13 1.49 57.01
C ALA A 109 27.21 0.72 57.79
N HIS A 110 27.90 -0.20 57.12
CA HIS A 110 28.99 -0.97 57.73
C HIS A 110 30.16 -0.10 58.15
N ALA A 111 30.56 0.88 57.34
CA ALA A 111 31.61 1.83 57.69
C ALA A 111 31.27 2.63 58.95
N ASN A 112 30.03 3.10 59.08
CA ASN A 112 29.56 3.79 60.27
C ASN A 112 29.58 2.89 61.51
N GLU A 113 29.12 1.64 61.41
CA GLU A 113 29.20 0.67 62.51
C GLU A 113 30.64 0.46 62.98
N VAL A 114 31.59 0.30 62.06
CA VAL A 114 33.02 0.11 62.41
C VAL A 114 33.58 1.33 63.11
N VAL A 115 33.23 2.54 62.67
CA VAL A 115 33.66 3.79 63.33
C VAL A 115 33.08 3.90 64.74
N GLU A 116 31.79 3.61 64.93
CA GLU A 116 31.16 3.61 66.25
C GLU A 116 31.80 2.57 67.18
N GLN A 117 32.05 1.35 66.68
CA GLN A 117 32.73 0.31 67.46
C GLN A 117 34.15 0.73 67.86
N ALA A 118 34.91 1.35 66.95
CA ALA A 118 36.25 1.84 67.25
C ALA A 118 36.24 2.97 68.29
N GLN A 119 35.26 3.88 68.22
CA GLN A 119 35.08 4.94 69.22
C GLN A 119 34.65 4.39 70.59
N ALA A 120 33.84 3.34 70.63
CA ALA A 120 33.41 2.70 71.88
C ALA A 120 34.53 1.90 72.58
N GLN A 121 35.58 1.53 71.83
CA GLN A 121 36.75 0.80 72.35
C GLN A 121 37.93 1.71 72.74
N ALA A 122 37.81 3.04 72.52
CA ALA A 122 38.80 4.06 72.88
C ALA A 122 38.46 4.73 74.22
#